data_AF-A0A6A6HX35-F1
#
_entry.id   AF-A0A6A6HX35-F1
#
_cell.length_a   1.000
_cell.length_b   1.000
_cell.length_c   1.000
_cell.angle_alpha   90.00
_cell.angle_beta   90.00
_cell.angle_gamma   90.00
#
_symmetry.space_group_name_H-M   'P 1'
#
loop_
_entity.id
_entity.type
_entity.pdbx_description
1 polymer ?
#
loop_
_entity_poly.entity_id
_entity_poly.type
_entity_poly.pdbx_seq_one_letter_code
_entity_poly.pdbx_strand_id
1 'polypeptide(L)'
;MSPAAIINNAPLPTNGKKTSVVSSAKPVITPSSILPDAPSDTVPAWVQPDLSRLLRVEHLPGAFASRSVSLVDLPAGAVFARITNPTPASCAYTSVQASRDLHIELNCDLVFINHSCRPTLVFDMARWEVRVDPALKGGLNAGDELTFFYPSTEWHMAQPFDCRCQAAECRGTISGAKDMSTEVLSRYWLNAHIEEMLNEQ
;
A
#
# COMPACT_ATOMS: atom_id res chain seq x y z
N MET A 1 15.53 -27.12 -5.70
CA MET A 1 16.77 -27.17 -4.90
C MET A 1 16.86 -25.85 -4.15
N SER A 2 16.69 -25.91 -2.84
CA SER A 2 16.65 -24.77 -1.91
C SER A 2 17.97 -23.99 -1.86
N PRO A 3 17.95 -22.75 -1.34
CA PRO A 3 18.47 -22.52 0.03
C PRO A 3 17.48 -21.65 0.84
N ALA A 4 17.03 -22.08 2.02
CA ALA A 4 17.71 -22.13 3.33
C ALA A 4 17.67 -20.77 4.07
N ALA A 5 17.08 -20.84 5.27
CA ALA A 5 16.78 -19.76 6.21
C ALA A 5 18.02 -19.00 6.72
N ILE A 6 17.83 -17.77 7.21
CA ILE A 6 18.81 -17.11 8.07
C ILE A 6 18.18 -16.79 9.43
N ILE A 7 18.72 -17.49 10.42
CA ILE A 7 18.53 -17.34 11.86
C ILE A 7 19.51 -16.24 12.34
N ASN A 8 19.10 -15.47 13.35
CA ASN A 8 19.94 -14.53 14.08
C ASN A 8 21.20 -15.22 14.65
N ASN A 9 22.39 -14.75 14.25
CA ASN A 9 23.58 -14.63 15.09
C ASN A 9 24.72 -13.95 14.31
N ALA A 10 25.16 -12.79 14.78
CA ALA A 10 26.26 -12.03 14.19
C ALA A 10 27.62 -12.42 14.82
N PRO A 11 28.69 -12.64 14.04
CA PRO A 11 30.07 -12.66 14.53
C PRO A 11 30.71 -11.25 14.50
N LEU A 12 31.62 -11.00 15.45
CA LEU A 12 32.42 -9.77 15.59
C LEU A 12 33.31 -9.49 14.35
N PRO A 13 33.59 -8.21 14.01
CA PRO A 13 34.43 -7.86 12.86
C PRO A 13 35.93 -7.88 13.21
N THR A 14 36.72 -8.48 12.31
CA THR A 14 38.18 -8.40 12.28
C THR A 14 38.68 -7.26 11.39
N ASN A 15 39.91 -6.84 11.70
CA ASN A 15 40.54 -5.56 11.37
C ASN A 15 41.10 -5.53 9.91
N GLY A 16 40.72 -4.54 9.12
CA GLY A 16 41.20 -4.33 7.73
C GLY A 16 41.39 -2.85 7.40
N LYS A 17 42.52 -2.53 6.75
CA LYS A 17 43.16 -1.21 6.58
C LYS A 17 42.31 -0.14 5.88
N LYS A 18 42.40 1.09 6.43
CA LYS A 18 41.80 2.35 5.97
C LYS A 18 42.42 2.89 4.67
N THR A 19 41.59 3.33 3.75
CA THR A 19 41.90 4.39 2.76
C THR A 19 40.83 5.47 2.87
N SER A 20 41.28 6.68 3.22
CA SER A 20 40.46 7.85 3.51
C SER A 20 40.09 8.59 2.22
N VAL A 21 38.78 8.75 1.97
CA VAL A 21 38.26 9.79 1.07
C VAL A 21 37.59 10.83 1.95
N VAL A 22 38.18 12.03 1.96
CA VAL A 22 37.70 13.20 2.69
C VAL A 22 36.54 13.80 1.89
N SER A 23 35.35 13.87 2.49
CA SER A 23 34.26 14.72 2.01
C SER A 23 33.94 15.77 3.06
N SER A 24 34.13 17.02 2.67
CA SER A 24 33.89 18.22 3.47
C SER A 24 32.41 18.60 3.40
N ALA A 25 31.62 18.21 4.39
CA ALA A 25 30.40 18.92 4.76
C ALA A 25 30.01 18.56 6.19
N LYS A 26 29.86 19.56 7.06
CA LYS A 26 29.42 19.38 8.46
C LYS A 26 27.97 18.89 8.50
N PRO A 27 27.61 17.90 9.33
CA PRO A 27 26.22 17.56 9.57
C PRO A 27 25.62 18.60 10.51
N VAL A 28 24.64 19.37 10.03
CA VAL A 28 23.74 20.13 10.90
C VAL A 28 22.49 19.27 11.08
N ILE A 29 22.58 18.30 11.99
CA ILE A 29 21.41 17.56 12.48
C ILE A 29 20.82 18.42 13.60
N THR A 30 19.62 18.93 13.39
CA THR A 30 18.82 19.51 14.47
C THR A 30 17.84 18.44 14.95
N PRO A 31 17.82 18.06 16.24
CA PRO A 31 16.86 17.09 16.74
C PRO A 31 15.45 17.70 16.70
N SER A 32 14.51 17.03 16.03
CA SER A 32 13.09 17.39 16.07
C SER A 32 12.48 16.91 17.39
N SER A 33 12.84 17.58 18.48
CA SER A 33 12.03 17.57 19.69
C SER A 33 10.99 18.68 19.56
N ILE A 34 9.71 18.28 19.64
CA ILE A 34 8.49 19.11 19.66
C ILE A 34 7.95 19.43 18.26
N LEU A 35 6.88 18.73 17.86
CA LEU A 35 6.02 19.12 16.73
C LEU A 35 5.28 20.41 17.10
N PRO A 36 5.36 21.49 16.31
CA PRO A 36 4.53 22.67 16.51
C PRO A 36 3.09 22.41 16.02
N ASP A 37 2.12 23.05 16.67
CA ASP A 37 0.72 23.10 16.24
C ASP A 37 0.64 23.55 14.77
N ALA A 38 0.01 22.73 13.93
CA ALA A 38 -0.12 23.03 12.50
C ALA A 38 -1.00 24.29 12.30
N PRO A 39 -0.57 25.27 11.48
CA PRO A 39 -1.34 26.49 11.26
C PRO A 39 -2.65 26.20 10.51
N SER A 40 -3.72 26.86 10.97
CA SER A 40 -5.12 26.78 10.49
C SER A 40 -5.35 27.14 9.01
N ASP A 41 -4.33 27.54 8.26
CA ASP A 41 -4.43 28.05 6.88
C ASP A 41 -4.00 27.04 5.80
N THR A 42 -3.65 25.81 6.18
CA THR A 42 -3.29 24.77 5.20
C THR A 42 -4.51 23.98 4.78
N VAL A 43 -4.83 24.01 3.47
CA VAL A 43 -5.78 23.07 2.85
C VAL A 43 -5.30 21.64 3.18
N PRO A 44 -6.17 20.77 3.71
CA PRO A 44 -5.75 19.42 4.04
C PRO A 44 -5.21 18.66 2.84
N ALA A 45 -4.18 17.83 3.05
CA ALA A 45 -3.49 17.12 1.98
C ALA A 45 -4.40 16.17 1.17
N TRP A 46 -5.57 15.77 1.70
CA TRP A 46 -6.56 14.97 0.99
C TRP A 46 -7.46 15.76 0.01
N VAL A 47 -7.43 17.10 0.03
CA VAL A 47 -8.25 17.95 -0.85
C VAL A 47 -7.60 18.14 -2.21
N GLN A 48 -6.27 18.34 -2.23
CA GLN A 48 -5.43 18.28 -3.41
C GLN A 48 -4.30 17.32 -3.06
N PRO A 49 -4.28 16.08 -3.58
CA PRO A 49 -3.41 15.02 -3.08
C PRO A 49 -1.95 15.35 -3.34
N ASP A 50 -1.34 16.07 -2.41
CA ASP A 50 0.10 16.12 -2.24
C ASP A 50 0.50 14.81 -1.55
N LEU A 51 0.64 13.76 -2.36
CA LEU A 51 0.99 12.43 -1.86
C LEU A 51 2.30 12.43 -1.07
N SER A 52 3.21 13.37 -1.33
CA SER A 52 4.48 13.50 -0.59
C SER A 52 4.28 13.85 0.89
N ARG A 53 3.12 14.39 1.26
CA ARG A 53 2.71 14.65 2.66
C ARG A 53 1.89 13.52 3.26
N LEU A 54 1.43 12.56 2.46
CA LEU A 54 0.55 11.48 2.90
C LEU A 54 1.26 10.14 3.00
N LEU A 55 2.19 9.87 2.09
CA LEU A 55 2.93 8.61 2.03
C LEU A 55 4.39 8.80 1.63
N ARG A 56 5.21 7.83 2.01
CA ARG A 56 6.56 7.64 1.50
C ARG A 56 6.66 6.25 0.87
N VAL A 57 7.24 6.18 -0.32
CA VAL A 57 7.62 4.92 -0.94
C VAL A 57 9.02 4.52 -0.46
N GLU A 58 9.14 3.31 0.07
CA GLU A 58 10.40 2.71 0.48
C GLU A 58 10.80 1.67 -0.56
N HIS A 59 11.91 1.89 -1.27
CA HIS A 59 12.46 0.94 -2.23
C HIS A 59 13.45 -0.01 -1.53
N LEU A 60 13.00 -1.21 -1.19
CA LEU A 60 13.85 -2.21 -0.56
C LEU A 60 14.57 -3.08 -1.61
N PRO A 61 15.73 -3.68 -1.28
CA PRO A 61 16.41 -4.60 -2.17
C PRO A 61 15.55 -5.84 -2.50
N GLY A 62 15.53 -6.24 -3.76
CA GLY A 62 14.81 -7.41 -4.26
C GLY A 62 13.69 -7.07 -5.24
N ALA A 63 13.15 -8.10 -5.91
CA ALA A 63 12.02 -7.93 -6.81
C ALA A 63 10.73 -7.72 -6.01
N PHE A 64 9.90 -6.74 -6.43
CA PHE A 64 8.61 -6.42 -5.80
C PHE A 64 8.72 -6.09 -4.30
N ALA A 65 9.84 -5.50 -3.89
CA ALA A 65 10.14 -5.21 -2.49
C ALA A 65 9.85 -3.76 -2.09
N SER A 66 9.32 -2.93 -3.01
CA SER A 66 8.89 -1.58 -2.66
C SER A 66 7.61 -1.62 -1.82
N ARG A 67 7.45 -0.68 -0.89
CA ARG A 67 6.23 -0.53 -0.09
C ARG A 67 5.89 0.92 0.17
N SER A 68 4.62 1.21 0.38
CA SER A 68 4.14 2.53 0.77
C SER A 68 3.88 2.60 2.28
N VAL A 69 4.35 3.66 2.93
CA VAL A 69 4.22 3.88 4.37
C VAL A 69 3.46 5.18 4.62
N SER A 70 2.48 5.15 5.54
CA SER A 70 1.72 6.34 5.93
C SER A 70 2.61 7.39 6.59
N LEU A 71 2.38 8.67 6.30
CA LEU A 71 2.98 9.80 6.99
C LEU A 71 2.00 10.52 7.92
N VAL A 72 0.75 10.05 7.98
CA VAL A 72 -0.34 10.72 8.70
C VAL A 72 -1.14 9.73 9.54
N ASP A 73 -1.76 10.27 10.59
CA ASP A 73 -2.78 9.57 11.37
C ASP A 73 -4.16 9.93 10.81
N LEU A 74 -5.02 8.92 10.60
CA LEU A 74 -6.38 9.11 10.10
C LEU A 74 -7.34 8.11 10.75
N PRO A 75 -8.55 8.54 11.16
CA PRO A 75 -9.53 7.61 11.71
C PRO A 75 -10.05 6.65 10.63
N ALA A 76 -10.60 5.51 11.08
CA ALA A 76 -11.24 4.53 10.22
C ALA A 76 -12.30 5.19 9.30
N GLY A 77 -12.30 4.81 8.03
CA GLY A 77 -13.22 5.36 7.03
C GLY A 77 -12.86 6.76 6.52
N ALA A 78 -11.83 7.44 7.04
CA ALA A 78 -11.39 8.74 6.50
C ALA A 78 -10.87 8.61 5.07
N VAL A 79 -10.97 9.70 4.28
CA VAL A 79 -10.33 9.78 2.97
C VAL A 79 -8.82 9.93 3.17
N PHE A 80 -8.06 8.99 2.64
CA PHE A 80 -6.60 9.05 2.62
C PHE A 80 -6.12 9.91 1.45
N ALA A 81 -6.57 9.59 0.23
CA ALA A 81 -6.24 10.34 -0.98
C ALA A 81 -7.37 10.26 -2.02
N ARG A 82 -7.40 11.22 -2.95
CA ARG A 82 -8.27 11.17 -4.14
C ARG A 82 -7.48 10.66 -5.35
N ILE A 83 -8.14 9.93 -6.24
CA ILE A 83 -7.58 9.47 -7.51
C ILE A 83 -7.95 10.52 -8.57
N THR A 84 -7.00 11.40 -8.92
CA THR A 84 -7.33 12.64 -9.66
C THR A 84 -6.86 12.66 -11.12
N ASN A 85 -5.93 11.81 -11.53
CA ASN A 85 -5.42 11.79 -12.91
C ASN A 85 -5.23 10.37 -13.48
N PRO A 86 -6.21 9.45 -13.30
CA PRO A 86 -6.09 8.12 -13.86
C PRO A 86 -6.21 8.15 -15.39
N THR A 87 -5.57 7.20 -16.06
CA THR A 87 -5.73 6.98 -17.51
C THR A 87 -6.21 5.56 -17.78
N PRO A 88 -7.11 5.33 -18.74
CA PRO A 88 -7.49 3.99 -19.15
C PRO A 88 -6.27 3.14 -19.53
N ALA A 89 -6.31 1.85 -19.19
CA ALA A 89 -5.21 0.92 -19.39
C ALA A 89 -5.72 -0.48 -19.73
N SER A 90 -4.85 -1.32 -20.28
CA SER A 90 -5.07 -2.76 -20.30
C SER A 90 -4.86 -3.36 -18.91
N CYS A 91 -5.48 -4.51 -18.65
CA CYS A 91 -5.20 -5.31 -17.45
C CYS A 91 -3.70 -5.64 -17.39
N ALA A 92 -3.03 -5.21 -16.32
CA ALA A 92 -1.58 -5.29 -16.14
C ALA A 92 -1.27 -5.33 -14.64
N TYR A 93 -0.04 -5.69 -14.29
CA TYR A 93 0.41 -5.74 -12.89
C TYR A 93 0.29 -4.38 -12.15
N THR A 94 0.41 -3.27 -12.88
CA THR A 94 0.33 -1.90 -12.33
C THR A 94 -1.07 -1.28 -12.41
N SER A 95 -1.98 -1.87 -13.18
CA SER A 95 -3.31 -1.30 -13.38
C SER A 95 -4.28 -1.75 -12.30
N VAL A 96 -5.33 -0.94 -12.08
CA VAL A 96 -6.41 -1.22 -11.13
C VAL A 96 -7.73 -1.29 -11.90
N GLN A 97 -8.52 -2.33 -11.64
CA GLN A 97 -9.86 -2.46 -12.19
C GLN A 97 -10.82 -1.48 -11.48
N ALA A 98 -11.31 -0.49 -12.23
CA ALA A 98 -12.20 0.56 -11.73
C ALA A 98 -13.69 0.28 -12.00
N SER A 99 -13.99 -0.59 -12.97
CA SER A 99 -15.32 -1.13 -13.23
C SER A 99 -15.21 -2.47 -13.97
N ARG A 100 -16.35 -3.08 -14.33
CA ARG A 100 -16.39 -4.35 -15.09
C ARG A 100 -15.45 -4.36 -16.30
N ASP A 101 -15.48 -3.28 -17.08
CA ASP A 101 -14.81 -3.19 -18.38
C ASP A 101 -13.71 -2.09 -18.42
N LEU A 102 -13.31 -1.56 -17.27
CA LEU A 102 -12.32 -0.48 -17.17
C LEU A 102 -11.18 -0.86 -16.21
N HIS A 103 -9.96 -0.88 -16.76
CA HIS A 103 -8.73 -0.77 -15.98
C HIS A 103 -8.12 0.63 -16.15
N ILE A 104 -7.42 1.07 -15.11
CA ILE A 104 -6.71 2.35 -15.09
C ILE A 104 -5.27 2.21 -14.63
N GLU A 105 -4.40 3.08 -15.14
CA GLU A 105 -3.14 3.42 -14.48
C GLU A 105 -3.40 4.60 -13.52
N LEU A 106 -2.87 4.50 -12.30
CA LEU A 106 -3.04 5.53 -11.26
C LEU A 106 -2.17 6.77 -11.52
N ASN A 107 -1.09 6.63 -12.30
CA ASN A 107 -0.15 7.69 -12.66
C ASN A 107 0.46 8.45 -11.46
N CYS A 108 0.54 7.80 -10.30
CA CYS A 108 1.10 8.36 -9.07
C CYS A 108 1.54 7.27 -8.09
N ASP A 109 2.16 7.66 -6.97
CA ASP A 109 2.77 6.74 -6.00
C ASP A 109 1.79 5.79 -5.30
N LEU A 110 0.48 5.98 -5.45
CA LEU A 110 -0.53 5.02 -5.00
C LEU A 110 -0.34 3.63 -5.63
N VAL A 111 0.33 3.54 -6.79
CA VAL A 111 0.69 2.26 -7.45
C VAL A 111 1.59 1.35 -6.60
N PHE A 112 2.30 1.90 -5.60
CA PHE A 112 3.17 1.14 -4.70
C PHE A 112 2.46 0.60 -3.45
N ILE A 113 1.15 0.83 -3.30
CA ILE A 113 0.36 0.27 -2.20
C ILE A 113 0.15 -1.22 -2.46
N ASN A 114 0.73 -2.04 -1.57
CA ASN A 114 0.76 -3.49 -1.73
C ASN A 114 -0.53 -4.19 -1.28
N HIS A 115 -0.63 -5.47 -1.59
CA HIS A 115 -1.69 -6.33 -1.09
C HIS A 115 -1.50 -6.68 0.40
N SER A 116 -2.60 -6.71 1.15
CA SER A 116 -2.69 -7.44 2.42
C SER A 116 -4.03 -8.13 2.59
N CYS A 117 -4.03 -9.32 3.19
CA CYS A 117 -5.26 -10.02 3.62
C CYS A 117 -5.88 -9.41 4.88
N ARG A 118 -5.18 -8.47 5.54
CA ARG A 118 -5.68 -7.57 6.59
C ARG A 118 -5.28 -6.14 6.20
N PRO A 119 -6.02 -5.51 5.28
CA PRO A 119 -5.65 -4.25 4.68
C PRO A 119 -5.75 -3.08 5.66
N THR A 120 -5.07 -1.98 5.34
CA THR A 120 -5.19 -0.70 6.05
C THR A 120 -6.06 0.30 5.29
N LEU A 121 -6.20 0.10 3.97
CA LEU A 121 -6.93 0.96 3.06
C LEU A 121 -7.94 0.17 2.22
N VAL A 122 -8.93 0.89 1.70
CA VAL A 122 -9.84 0.46 0.64
C VAL A 122 -9.73 1.41 -0.55
N PHE A 123 -9.81 0.84 -1.75
CA PHE A 123 -9.84 1.57 -3.01
C PHE A 123 -11.29 1.67 -3.47
N ASP A 124 -11.92 2.81 -3.19
CA ASP A 124 -13.31 3.10 -3.56
C ASP A 124 -13.37 3.69 -4.97
N MET A 125 -13.57 2.81 -5.96
CA MET A 125 -13.58 3.19 -7.38
C MET A 125 -14.87 3.90 -7.79
N ALA A 126 -15.97 3.70 -7.04
CA ALA A 126 -17.21 4.44 -7.27
C ALA A 126 -17.04 5.93 -6.90
N ARG A 127 -16.23 6.23 -5.87
CA ARG A 127 -15.95 7.59 -5.41
C ARG A 127 -14.63 8.18 -5.92
N TRP A 128 -13.79 7.38 -6.57
CA TRP A 128 -12.42 7.76 -6.94
C TRP A 128 -11.59 8.19 -5.73
N GLU A 129 -11.71 7.43 -4.63
CA GLU A 129 -11.08 7.72 -3.35
C GLU A 129 -10.33 6.50 -2.81
N VAL A 130 -9.16 6.72 -2.24
CA VAL A 130 -8.51 5.77 -1.34
C VAL A 130 -8.87 6.17 0.08
N ARG A 131 -9.40 5.24 0.87
CA ARG A 131 -9.92 5.50 2.21
C ARG A 131 -9.29 4.56 3.22
N VAL A 132 -9.16 4.99 4.47
CA VAL A 132 -8.80 4.09 5.57
C VAL A 132 -9.91 3.04 5.68
N ASP A 133 -9.53 1.76 5.77
CA ASP A 133 -10.50 0.67 5.90
C ASP A 133 -11.44 0.95 7.09
N PRO A 134 -12.77 1.02 6.89
CA PRO A 134 -13.73 1.23 7.98
C PRO A 134 -13.65 0.18 9.11
N ALA A 135 -13.16 -1.03 8.79
CA ALA A 135 -12.95 -2.11 9.76
C ALA A 135 -11.63 -1.99 10.55
N LEU A 136 -10.72 -1.07 10.16
CA LEU A 136 -9.44 -0.87 10.84
C LEU A 136 -9.65 -0.16 12.19
N LYS A 137 -9.85 -0.95 13.24
CA LYS A 137 -9.98 -0.45 14.62
C LYS A 137 -8.75 0.37 15.01
N GLY A 138 -8.97 1.59 15.48
CA GLY A 138 -7.90 2.53 15.84
C GLY A 138 -7.48 3.47 14.69
N GLY A 139 -7.95 3.23 13.46
CA GLY A 139 -7.56 4.01 12.30
C GLY A 139 -6.18 3.65 11.79
N LEU A 140 -5.71 4.46 10.85
CA LEU A 140 -4.37 4.41 10.27
C LEU A 140 -3.45 5.33 11.06
N ASN A 141 -2.23 4.88 11.37
CA ASN A 141 -1.22 5.69 12.03
C ASN A 141 -0.06 5.99 11.06
N ALA A 142 0.66 7.09 11.31
CA ALA A 142 1.92 7.37 10.67
C ALA A 142 2.92 6.24 10.97
N GLY A 143 3.59 5.75 9.93
CA GLY A 143 4.47 4.58 10.00
C GLY A 143 3.80 3.26 9.68
N ASP A 144 2.47 3.19 9.64
CA ASP A 144 1.76 1.98 9.18
C ASP A 144 2.02 1.74 7.68
N GLU A 145 2.16 0.47 7.29
CA GLU A 145 2.21 0.11 5.87
C GLU A 145 0.83 0.30 5.23
N LEU A 146 0.83 0.97 4.08
CA LEU A 146 -0.36 1.18 3.28
C LEU A 146 -0.59 -0.06 2.43
N THR A 147 -1.70 -0.74 2.66
CA THR A 147 -2.07 -1.96 1.95
C THR A 147 -3.57 -2.00 1.67
N PHE A 148 -3.97 -2.65 0.59
CA PHE A 148 -5.38 -2.92 0.31
C PHE A 148 -5.59 -4.39 -0.12
N PHE A 149 -6.83 -4.84 -0.07
CA PHE A 149 -7.17 -6.20 -0.49
C PHE A 149 -7.40 -6.22 -2.00
N TYR A 150 -6.40 -6.61 -2.80
CA TYR A 150 -6.50 -6.55 -4.27
C TYR A 150 -7.79 -7.15 -4.87
N PRO A 151 -8.33 -8.31 -4.40
CA PRO A 151 -9.60 -8.83 -4.91
C PRO A 151 -10.83 -7.93 -4.63
N SER A 152 -10.70 -6.85 -3.86
CA SER A 152 -11.76 -5.84 -3.73
C SER A 152 -11.92 -4.97 -4.97
N THR A 153 -10.90 -4.89 -5.83
CA THR A 153 -10.95 -4.21 -7.13
C THR A 153 -10.84 -5.19 -8.28
N GLU A 154 -9.99 -6.22 -8.14
CA GLU A 154 -9.62 -7.12 -9.24
C GLU A 154 -10.47 -8.39 -9.30
N TRP A 155 -11.22 -8.57 -10.39
CA TRP A 155 -11.91 -9.82 -10.70
C TRP A 155 -10.92 -10.95 -11.02
N HIS A 156 -9.93 -10.60 -11.83
CA HIS A 156 -8.80 -11.44 -12.21
C HIS A 156 -7.52 -10.63 -12.07
N MET A 157 -6.53 -11.19 -11.35
CA MET A 157 -5.19 -10.61 -11.34
C MET A 157 -4.51 -10.87 -12.68
N ALA A 158 -3.94 -9.83 -13.30
CA ALA A 158 -3.08 -9.98 -14.48
C ALA A 158 -1.91 -10.95 -14.21
N GLN A 159 -1.41 -10.93 -12.98
CA GLN A 159 -0.36 -11.82 -12.50
C GLN A 159 -0.70 -12.30 -11.07
N PRO A 160 -1.25 -13.51 -10.93
CA PRO A 160 -1.42 -14.13 -9.62
C PRO A 160 -0.09 -14.29 -8.87
N PHE A 161 -0.12 -14.23 -7.54
CA PHE A 161 1.08 -14.28 -6.71
C PHE A 161 0.85 -14.96 -5.35
N ASP A 162 1.91 -15.48 -4.75
CA ASP A 162 1.89 -15.97 -3.37
C ASP A 162 1.98 -14.81 -2.38
N CYS A 163 0.94 -14.63 -1.56
CA CYS A 163 0.87 -13.53 -0.61
C CYS A 163 1.90 -13.67 0.50
N ARG A 164 2.56 -12.55 0.79
CA ARG A 164 3.59 -12.42 1.84
C ARG A 164 3.21 -11.41 2.92
N CYS A 165 1.92 -11.11 3.08
CA CYS A 165 1.45 -10.09 4.04
C CYS A 165 1.61 -10.50 5.52
N GLN A 166 1.88 -11.78 5.80
CA GLN A 166 2.07 -12.32 7.16
C GLN A 166 0.88 -12.14 8.12
N ALA A 167 -0.29 -11.74 7.62
CA ALA A 167 -1.50 -11.68 8.44
C ALA A 167 -1.90 -13.08 8.92
N ALA A 168 -2.47 -13.18 10.13
CA ALA A 168 -2.89 -14.46 10.72
C ALA A 168 -3.91 -15.22 9.84
N GLU A 169 -4.79 -14.49 9.15
CA GLU A 169 -5.75 -15.05 8.19
C GLU A 169 -5.30 -14.83 6.73
N CYS A 170 -4.01 -14.97 6.45
CA CYS A 170 -3.49 -14.88 5.08
C CYS A 170 -4.18 -15.90 4.16
N ARG A 171 -4.51 -15.48 2.94
CA ARG A 171 -5.21 -16.31 1.95
C ARG A 171 -4.28 -17.14 1.06
N GLY A 172 -2.96 -17.04 1.27
CA GLY A 172 -1.98 -17.74 0.45
C GLY A 172 -1.89 -17.11 -0.93
N THR A 173 -2.30 -17.80 -1.98
CA THR A 173 -2.23 -17.27 -3.35
C THR A 173 -3.38 -16.29 -3.63
N ILE A 174 -3.07 -15.17 -4.29
CA ILE A 174 -4.03 -14.15 -4.72
C ILE A 174 -4.14 -14.18 -6.24
N SER A 175 -5.31 -14.52 -6.78
CA SER A 175 -5.59 -14.58 -8.22
C SER A 175 -6.75 -13.70 -8.71
N GLY A 176 -7.41 -12.99 -7.79
CA GLY A 176 -8.57 -12.13 -8.07
C GLY A 176 -9.83 -12.66 -7.38
N ALA A 177 -10.90 -11.87 -7.40
CA ALA A 177 -12.14 -12.19 -6.68
C ALA A 177 -12.83 -13.45 -7.22
N LYS A 178 -12.76 -13.70 -8.53
CA LYS A 178 -13.50 -14.81 -9.18
C LYS A 178 -13.20 -16.18 -8.57
N ASP A 179 -11.95 -16.41 -8.18
CA ASP A 179 -11.48 -17.72 -7.71
C ASP A 179 -11.58 -17.87 -6.17
N MET A 180 -12.14 -16.87 -5.47
CA MET A 180 -12.32 -16.89 -4.02
C MET A 180 -13.74 -17.24 -3.64
N SER A 181 -13.92 -17.93 -2.50
CA SER A 181 -15.27 -18.25 -2.01
C SER A 181 -16.00 -16.99 -1.53
N THR A 182 -17.32 -16.96 -1.70
CA THR A 182 -18.17 -15.85 -1.27
C THR A 182 -18.11 -15.66 0.24
N GLU A 183 -17.93 -16.73 1.02
CA GLU A 183 -17.75 -16.63 2.48
C GLU A 183 -16.47 -15.89 2.85
N VAL A 184 -15.39 -16.03 2.07
CA VAL A 184 -14.16 -15.28 2.29
C VAL A 184 -14.36 -13.83 1.88
N LEU A 185 -14.90 -13.58 0.69
CA LEU A 185 -15.10 -12.24 0.14
C LEU A 185 -16.05 -11.39 0.99
N SER A 186 -17.07 -12.00 1.61
CA SER A 186 -18.01 -11.32 2.52
C SER A 186 -17.38 -10.66 3.75
N ARG A 187 -16.11 -11.00 4.06
CA ARG A 187 -15.35 -10.41 5.17
C ARG A 187 -14.62 -9.13 4.78
N TYR A 188 -14.61 -8.79 3.50
CA TYR A 188 -13.89 -7.64 2.95
C TYR A 188 -14.88 -6.62 2.41
N TRP A 189 -14.44 -5.36 2.39
CA TRP A 189 -15.10 -4.35 1.57
C TRP A 189 -14.78 -4.64 0.09
N LEU A 190 -15.80 -4.66 -0.76
CA LEU A 190 -15.67 -4.90 -2.20
C LEU A 190 -16.23 -3.70 -2.97
N ASN A 191 -15.65 -3.42 -4.14
CA ASN A 191 -16.28 -2.49 -5.06
C ASN A 191 -17.54 -3.09 -5.67
N ALA A 192 -18.49 -2.22 -6.04
CA ALA A 192 -19.77 -2.62 -6.63
C ALA A 192 -19.61 -3.54 -7.86
N HIS A 193 -18.64 -3.27 -8.74
CA HIS A 193 -18.43 -4.11 -9.92
C HIS A 193 -18.00 -5.54 -9.56
N ILE A 194 -17.28 -5.74 -8.45
CA ILE A 194 -16.95 -7.08 -7.97
C ILE A 194 -18.20 -7.78 -7.44
N GLU A 195 -19.01 -7.08 -6.64
CA GLU A 195 -20.27 -7.63 -6.12
C GLU A 195 -21.25 -8.01 -7.25
N GLU A 196 -21.37 -7.16 -8.26
CA GLU A 196 -22.16 -7.42 -9.47
C GLU A 196 -21.68 -8.69 -10.19
N MET A 197 -20.38 -8.81 -10.45
CA MET A 197 -19.82 -9.99 -11.12
C MET A 197 -19.94 -11.27 -10.27
N LEU A 198 -19.92 -11.18 -8.93
CA LEU A 198 -20.19 -12.32 -8.06
C LEU A 198 -21.64 -12.81 -8.15
N ASN A 199 -22.60 -11.89 -8.27
CA ASN A 199 -24.03 -12.22 -8.38
C ASN A 199 -24.43 -12.80 -9.74
N GLU A 200 -23.58 -12.64 -10.76
CA GLU A 200 -23.78 -13.20 -12.11
C GLU A 200 -23.32 -14.66 -12.24
N GLN A 201 -22.60 -15.21 -11.26
CA GLN A 201 -22.13 -16.61 -11.24
C GLN A 201 -23.19 -17.57 -10.70
#